data_AF-A0AAC9MWP5-F1
#
_entry.id   AF-A0AAC9MWP5-F1
#
_cell.length_a   1.000
_cell.length_b   1.000
_cell.length_c   1.000
_cell.angle_alpha   90.00
_cell.angle_beta   90.00
_cell.angle_gamma   90.00
#
_symmetry.space_group_name_H-M   'P 1'
#
loop_
_entity.id
_entity.type
_entity.pdbx_description
1 polymer ?
#
loop_
_entity_poly.entity_id
_entity_poly.type
_entity_poly.pdbx_seq_one_letter_code
_entity_poly.pdbx_strand_id
1 'polypeptide(L)'
;MSVTEVVAQLQRAHALLTEARHAAAVADAAISDGAAVFATATTGSTQPEVTQINRLAVRSGQDVRAAHDLFAQAQDRIDRYCQEIAGHGIGGGSSSLLASTSDDNATRPPLLTTPANDTNRHPDPAIRYAEEIAEIRRNGSKISPEKVVRVGRHWQGHLIWLEEGDRYTAGRAHILRENRVGNFEEVGLPETQVIDTIFELLENGPIAGYCGEDGEVYEIEINKNPRRIAIVVSDNGFIVTSYPLSLNDKIRPHRERK
;
A
#
# COMPACT_ATOMS: atom_id res chain seq x y z
N MET A 1 -20.88 2.52 -23.61
CA MET A 1 -20.36 1.80 -22.43
C MET A 1 -20.85 0.38 -22.49
N SER A 2 -19.92 -0.57 -22.39
CA SER A 2 -20.26 -2.00 -22.30
C SER A 2 -20.72 -2.35 -20.88
N VAL A 3 -21.44 -3.46 -20.72
CA VAL A 3 -21.87 -3.96 -19.40
C VAL A 3 -20.65 -4.22 -18.50
N THR A 4 -19.53 -4.67 -19.07
CA THR A 4 -18.28 -4.91 -18.35
C THR A 4 -17.64 -3.62 -17.85
N GLU A 5 -17.67 -2.52 -18.63
CA GLU A 5 -17.21 -1.20 -18.18
C GLU A 5 -18.06 -0.65 -17.03
N VAL A 6 -19.38 -0.84 -17.08
CA VAL A 6 -20.29 -0.39 -16.01
C VAL A 6 -20.03 -1.16 -14.72
N VAL A 7 -19.87 -2.49 -14.79
CA VAL A 7 -19.54 -3.33 -13.63
C VAL A 7 -18.19 -2.94 -13.03
N ALA A 8 -17.17 -2.70 -13.85
CA ALA A 8 -15.86 -2.25 -13.38
C ALA A 8 -15.92 -0.87 -12.68
N GLN A 9 -16.74 0.06 -13.18
CA GLN A 9 -16.95 1.35 -12.52
C GLN A 9 -17.68 1.21 -11.18
N LEU A 10 -18.67 0.33 -11.10
CA LEU A 10 -19.40 0.06 -9.86
C LEU A 10 -18.51 -0.59 -8.80
N GLN A 11 -17.65 -1.53 -9.19
CA GLN A 11 -16.64 -2.11 -8.31
C GLN A 11 -15.66 -1.06 -7.78
N ARG A 12 -15.19 -0.15 -8.65
CA ARG A 12 -14.36 0.98 -8.23
C ARG A 12 -15.09 1.91 -7.25
N ALA A 13 -16.36 2.21 -7.51
CA ALA A 13 -17.17 3.04 -6.61
C ALA A 13 -17.35 2.38 -5.24
N HIS A 14 -17.58 1.06 -5.20
CA HIS A 14 -17.70 0.29 -3.96
C HIS A 14 -16.41 0.30 -3.14
N ALA A 15 -15.25 0.13 -3.80
CA ALA A 15 -13.95 0.19 -3.14
C ALA A 15 -13.70 1.57 -2.50
N LEU A 16 -13.98 2.67 -3.22
CA LEU A 16 -13.87 4.03 -2.69
C LEU A 16 -14.82 4.28 -1.51
N LEU A 17 -16.04 3.75 -1.58
CA LEU A 17 -16.99 3.84 -0.45
C LEU A 17 -16.49 3.07 0.77
N THR A 18 -15.82 1.92 0.58
CA THR A 18 -15.19 1.16 1.67
C THR A 18 -14.10 1.98 2.35
N GLU A 19 -13.22 2.61 1.57
CA GLU A 19 -12.16 3.48 2.10
C GLU A 19 -12.74 4.69 2.84
N ALA A 20 -13.71 5.39 2.24
CA ALA A 20 -14.37 6.53 2.85
C ALA A 20 -15.05 6.16 4.18
N ARG A 21 -15.63 4.97 4.25
CA ARG A 21 -16.27 4.44 5.45
C ARG A 21 -15.24 4.12 6.55
N HIS A 22 -14.11 3.52 6.20
CA HIS A 22 -13.01 3.31 7.15
C HIS A 22 -12.45 4.65 7.68
N ALA A 23 -12.22 5.61 6.79
CA ALA A 23 -11.75 6.95 7.16
C ALA A 23 -12.74 7.67 8.08
N ALA A 24 -14.05 7.55 7.83
CA ALA A 24 -15.08 8.09 8.70
C ALA A 24 -15.05 7.44 10.11
N ALA A 25 -14.85 6.12 10.19
CA ALA A 25 -14.71 5.44 11.49
C ALA A 25 -13.48 5.91 12.27
N VAL A 26 -12.33 6.08 11.60
CA VAL A 26 -11.11 6.63 12.22
C VAL A 26 -11.32 8.06 12.69
N ALA A 27 -11.96 8.90 11.89
CA ALA A 27 -12.27 10.27 12.26
C ALA A 27 -13.24 10.34 13.46
N ASP A 28 -14.25 9.47 13.53
CA ASP A 28 -15.18 9.41 14.66
C ASP A 28 -14.47 9.02 15.97
N ALA A 29 -13.58 8.04 15.90
CA ALA A 29 -12.75 7.64 17.04
C ALA A 29 -11.86 8.80 17.51
N ALA A 30 -11.15 9.46 16.58
CA ALA A 30 -10.28 10.59 16.90
C ALA A 30 -11.04 11.79 17.51
N ILE A 31 -12.23 12.11 16.99
CA ILE A 31 -13.10 13.16 17.55
C ILE A 31 -13.54 12.78 18.97
N SER A 32 -13.94 11.53 19.18
CA SER A 32 -14.41 11.03 20.47
C SER A 32 -13.29 11.03 21.52
N ASP A 33 -12.11 10.54 21.17
CA ASP A 33 -10.94 10.53 22.05
C ASP A 33 -10.49 11.96 22.39
N GLY A 34 -10.40 12.83 21.38
CA GLY A 34 -10.05 14.24 21.57
C GLY A 34 -11.06 14.96 22.46
N ALA A 35 -12.36 14.71 22.28
CA ALA A 35 -13.41 15.25 23.13
C ALA A 35 -13.29 14.77 24.58
N ALA A 36 -12.96 13.50 24.80
CA ALA A 36 -12.77 12.93 26.14
C ALA A 36 -11.56 13.55 26.87
N VAL A 37 -10.43 13.70 26.16
CA VAL A 37 -9.23 14.36 26.70
C VAL A 37 -9.54 15.83 27.02
N PHE A 38 -10.19 16.55 26.11
CA PHE A 38 -10.55 17.95 26.32
C PHE A 38 -11.52 18.13 27.49
N ALA A 39 -12.56 17.28 27.59
CA ALA A 39 -13.51 17.32 28.70
C ALA A 39 -12.81 17.06 30.04
N THR A 40 -11.90 16.10 30.10
CA THR A 40 -11.10 15.80 31.29
C THR A 40 -10.26 17.02 31.70
N ALA A 41 -9.52 17.61 30.74
CA ALA A 41 -8.65 18.75 30.98
C ALA A 41 -9.40 20.03 31.38
N THR A 42 -10.68 20.15 31.01
CA THR A 42 -11.51 21.33 31.28
C THR A 42 -12.54 21.11 32.38
N THR A 43 -12.38 20.05 33.18
CA THR A 43 -13.25 19.74 34.31
C THR A 43 -13.36 20.93 35.27
N GLY A 44 -14.59 21.37 35.53
CA GLY A 44 -14.88 22.51 36.42
C GLY A 44 -14.74 23.89 35.77
N SER A 45 -14.38 23.98 34.49
CA SER A 45 -14.34 25.25 33.77
C SER A 45 -15.74 25.81 33.54
N THR A 46 -15.92 27.11 33.83
CA THR A 46 -17.16 27.85 33.55
C THR A 46 -17.06 28.73 32.30
N GLN A 47 -15.99 28.58 31.52
CA GLN A 47 -15.79 29.37 30.31
C GLN A 47 -16.78 28.96 29.20
N PRO A 48 -17.46 29.91 28.53
CA PRO A 48 -18.41 29.61 27.47
C PRO A 48 -17.77 28.88 26.28
N GLU A 49 -16.48 29.12 26.02
CA GLU A 49 -15.70 28.50 24.95
C GLU A 49 -15.59 26.99 25.13
N VAL A 50 -15.42 26.51 26.38
CA VAL A 50 -15.38 25.06 26.69
C VAL A 50 -16.70 24.40 26.32
N THR A 51 -17.82 25.05 26.66
CA THR A 51 -19.15 24.56 26.30
C THR A 51 -19.35 24.55 24.79
N GLN A 52 -18.87 25.59 24.08
CA GLN A 52 -18.95 25.67 22.62
C GLN A 52 -18.13 24.57 21.93
N ILE A 53 -16.89 24.34 22.37
CA ILE A 53 -16.00 23.31 21.82
C ILE A 53 -16.61 21.92 22.02
N ASN A 54 -17.13 21.61 23.20
CA ASN A 54 -17.80 20.33 23.46
C ASN A 54 -19.01 20.11 22.54
N ARG A 55 -19.83 21.15 22.30
CA ARG A 55 -20.96 21.06 21.36
C ARG A 55 -20.49 20.82 19.92
N LEU A 56 -19.42 21.50 19.50
CA LEU A 56 -18.84 21.31 18.17
C LEU A 56 -18.32 19.89 17.99
N ALA A 57 -17.58 19.35 18.96
CA ALA A 57 -17.07 17.98 18.91
C ALA A 57 -18.20 16.94 18.79
N VAL A 58 -19.28 17.09 19.57
CA VAL A 58 -20.46 16.22 19.47
C VAL A 58 -21.09 16.28 18.08
N ARG A 59 -21.30 17.49 17.55
CA ARG A 59 -21.90 17.68 16.23
C ARG A 59 -21.02 17.12 15.12
N SER A 60 -19.72 17.37 15.16
CA SER A 60 -18.76 16.82 14.20
C SER A 60 -18.76 15.29 14.21
N GLY A 61 -18.80 14.65 15.38
CA GLY A 61 -18.91 13.19 15.46
C GLY A 61 -20.24 12.67 14.90
N GLN A 62 -21.36 13.37 15.13
CA GLN A 62 -22.66 13.02 14.53
C GLN A 62 -22.62 13.10 13.00
N ASP A 63 -22.06 14.17 12.44
CA ASP A 63 -21.95 14.36 11.00
C ASP A 63 -21.07 13.28 10.35
N VAL A 64 -19.97 12.90 11.01
CA VAL A 64 -19.07 11.82 10.53
C VAL A 64 -19.74 10.45 10.56
N ARG A 65 -20.48 10.12 11.64
CA ARG A 65 -21.27 8.88 11.71
C ARG A 65 -22.38 8.83 10.66
N ALA A 66 -23.07 9.94 10.43
CA ALA A 66 -24.07 10.03 9.38
C ALA A 66 -23.47 9.79 7.99
N ALA A 67 -22.27 10.33 7.72
CA ALA A 67 -21.55 10.06 6.48
C ALA A 67 -21.17 8.57 6.34
N HIS A 68 -20.65 7.95 7.41
CA HIS A 68 -20.34 6.52 7.46
C HIS A 68 -21.57 5.66 7.09
N ASP A 69 -22.74 5.98 7.66
CA ASP A 69 -23.98 5.24 7.41
C ASP A 69 -24.52 5.45 5.98
N LEU A 70 -24.31 6.63 5.40
CA LEU A 70 -24.64 6.90 4.00
C LEU A 70 -23.74 6.12 3.04
N PHE A 71 -22.45 5.99 3.35
CA PHE A 71 -21.54 5.17 2.55
C PHE A 71 -21.96 3.69 2.60
N ALA A 72 -22.30 3.16 3.77
CA ALA A 72 -22.81 1.79 3.91
C ALA A 72 -24.07 1.57 3.04
N GLN A 73 -25.04 2.48 3.11
CA GLN A 73 -26.25 2.40 2.29
C GLN A 73 -25.97 2.46 0.79
N ALA A 74 -24.98 3.23 0.37
CA ALA A 74 -24.57 3.29 -1.03
C ALA A 74 -23.93 1.97 -1.49
N GLN A 75 -23.09 1.34 -0.65
CA GLN A 75 -22.52 0.03 -0.92
C GLN A 75 -23.60 -1.04 -1.05
N ASP A 76 -24.56 -1.09 -0.12
CA ASP A 76 -25.68 -2.04 -0.17
C ASP A 76 -26.50 -1.94 -1.46
N ARG A 77 -26.64 -0.71 -2.01
CA ARG A 77 -27.33 -0.50 -3.29
C ARG A 77 -26.51 -1.01 -4.48
N ILE A 78 -25.19 -0.78 -4.47
CA ILE A 78 -24.29 -1.29 -5.51
C ILE A 78 -24.27 -2.82 -5.48
N ASP A 79 -24.16 -3.42 -4.30
CA ASP A 79 -24.11 -4.87 -4.13
C ASP A 79 -25.41 -5.54 -4.59
N ARG A 80 -26.56 -4.97 -4.23
CA ARG A 80 -27.87 -5.45 -4.71
C ARG A 80 -27.99 -5.36 -6.24
N TYR A 81 -27.59 -4.22 -6.83
CA TYR A 81 -27.61 -4.04 -8.28
C TYR A 81 -26.72 -5.07 -8.99
N CYS A 82 -25.50 -5.29 -8.48
CA CYS A 82 -24.59 -6.30 -9.00
C CYS A 82 -25.18 -7.71 -8.90
N GLN A 83 -25.85 -8.05 -7.79
CA GLN A 83 -26.52 -9.35 -7.61
C GLN A 83 -27.71 -9.55 -8.55
N GLU A 84 -28.51 -8.51 -8.80
CA GLU A 84 -29.69 -8.58 -9.67
C GLU A 84 -29.34 -8.66 -11.17
N ILE A 85 -28.24 -8.03 -11.60
CA ILE A 85 -27.83 -7.99 -13.01
C ILE A 85 -26.83 -9.08 -13.39
N ALA A 86 -25.96 -9.49 -12.46
CA ALA A 86 -24.97 -10.54 -12.73
C ALA A 86 -25.54 -11.96 -12.57
N GLY A 87 -26.86 -12.15 -12.69
CA GLY A 87 -27.59 -13.38 -12.39
C GLY A 87 -26.88 -14.69 -12.74
N HIS A 88 -26.06 -15.18 -11.82
CA HIS A 88 -25.63 -16.56 -11.62
C HIS A 88 -25.04 -16.68 -10.21
N GLY A 89 -25.81 -17.33 -9.31
CA GLY A 89 -25.18 -18.04 -8.21
C GLY A 89 -24.19 -19.06 -8.78
N ILE A 90 -22.98 -19.10 -8.23
CA ILE A 90 -22.09 -20.23 -8.47
C ILE A 90 -22.58 -21.38 -7.59
N GLY A 91 -23.35 -22.25 -8.22
CA GLY A 91 -23.86 -23.48 -7.65
C GLY A 91 -24.65 -24.24 -8.72
N GLY A 92 -23.94 -24.75 -9.73
CA GLY A 92 -24.53 -25.66 -10.71
C GLY A 92 -24.86 -27.01 -10.07
N GLY A 93 -26.12 -27.43 -10.16
CA GLY A 93 -26.54 -28.78 -9.83
C GLY A 93 -28.04 -28.96 -9.56
N SER A 94 -28.84 -28.95 -10.64
CA SER A 94 -30.18 -29.57 -10.83
C SER A 94 -31.28 -29.50 -9.75
N SER A 95 -32.43 -28.97 -10.17
CA SER A 95 -33.76 -29.15 -9.58
C SER A 95 -34.06 -30.59 -9.13
N SER A 96 -34.61 -30.80 -7.93
CA SER A 96 -36.07 -30.83 -7.67
C SER A 96 -36.44 -31.64 -6.42
N LEU A 97 -37.37 -31.07 -5.63
CA LEU A 97 -38.37 -31.70 -4.74
C LEU A 97 -37.98 -32.24 -3.34
N LEU A 98 -38.49 -31.50 -2.35
CA LEU A 98 -39.29 -31.90 -1.18
C LEU A 98 -38.77 -32.96 -0.15
N ALA A 99 -38.81 -32.46 1.10
CA ALA A 99 -39.27 -33.10 2.35
C ALA A 99 -38.25 -33.86 3.24
N SER A 100 -38.01 -33.22 4.39
CA SER A 100 -37.92 -33.73 5.78
C SER A 100 -37.38 -35.13 6.05
N THR A 101 -36.31 -35.24 6.85
CA THR A 101 -36.34 -35.64 8.29
C THR A 101 -34.92 -35.79 8.85
N SER A 102 -34.83 -35.47 10.14
CA SER A 102 -33.87 -35.81 11.22
C SER A 102 -32.74 -36.82 10.93
N ASP A 103 -31.49 -36.48 11.26
CA ASP A 103 -30.81 -36.87 12.52
C ASP A 103 -29.29 -36.58 12.47
N ASP A 104 -28.72 -36.48 13.67
CA ASP A 104 -27.33 -36.24 14.06
C ASP A 104 -26.24 -36.97 13.24
N ASN A 105 -25.11 -36.31 12.98
CA ASN A 105 -23.81 -36.60 13.62
C ASN A 105 -22.69 -35.70 13.03
N ALA A 106 -21.71 -35.41 13.88
CA ALA A 106 -20.55 -34.56 13.70
C ALA A 106 -19.85 -34.64 12.33
N THR A 107 -19.50 -33.48 11.75
CA THR A 107 -18.15 -33.15 11.26
C THR A 107 -18.03 -31.64 11.02
N ARG A 108 -17.10 -31.04 11.76
CA ARG A 108 -16.53 -29.69 11.67
C ARG A 108 -16.55 -29.07 10.25
N PRO A 109 -17.03 -27.82 10.06
CA PRO A 109 -16.90 -27.14 8.77
C PRO A 109 -15.45 -26.66 8.54
N PRO A 110 -14.91 -26.78 7.32
CA PRO A 110 -13.61 -26.21 6.99
C PRO A 110 -13.72 -24.67 6.89
N LEU A 111 -12.70 -23.96 7.40
CA LEU A 111 -12.54 -22.52 7.21
C LEU A 111 -12.61 -22.19 5.71
N LEU A 112 -13.61 -21.39 5.32
CA LEU A 112 -13.65 -20.72 4.04
C LEU A 112 -12.55 -19.65 4.04
N THR A 113 -11.49 -19.93 3.29
CA THR A 113 -10.42 -19.01 2.94
C THR A 113 -10.98 -17.77 2.25
N THR A 114 -10.67 -16.61 2.83
CA THR A 114 -10.73 -15.28 2.22
C THR A 114 -10.03 -15.28 0.85
N PRO A 115 -10.59 -14.68 -0.22
CA PRO A 115 -9.81 -14.42 -1.42
C PRO A 115 -8.93 -13.20 -1.14
N ALA A 116 -7.75 -13.45 -0.59
CA ALA A 116 -6.66 -12.50 -0.69
C ALA A 116 -6.18 -12.45 -2.15
N ASN A 117 -5.90 -11.21 -2.62
CA ASN A 117 -4.78 -10.92 -3.52
C ASN A 117 -4.98 -10.96 -5.06
N ASP A 118 -5.90 -10.17 -5.63
CA ASP A 118 -5.93 -9.91 -7.10
C ASP A 118 -5.43 -8.52 -7.53
N THR A 119 -5.24 -7.57 -6.59
CA THR A 119 -4.65 -6.24 -6.90
C THR A 119 -3.20 -6.34 -7.37
N ASN A 120 -2.42 -7.30 -6.84
CA ASN A 120 -1.00 -7.42 -7.12
C ASN A 120 -0.65 -7.95 -8.54
N ARG A 121 -1.66 -8.28 -9.37
CA ARG A 121 -1.48 -8.70 -10.77
C ARG A 121 -2.06 -7.73 -11.79
N HIS A 122 -2.61 -6.60 -11.38
CA HIS A 122 -3.17 -5.64 -12.32
C HIS A 122 -2.04 -4.99 -13.17
N PRO A 123 -2.19 -4.92 -14.51
CA PRO A 123 -1.14 -4.39 -15.39
C PRO A 123 -0.93 -2.88 -15.23
N ASP A 124 -1.97 -2.15 -14.84
CA ASP A 124 -1.89 -0.72 -14.52
C ASP A 124 -1.29 -0.51 -13.12
N PRO A 125 -0.10 0.11 -12.99
CA PRO A 125 0.55 0.35 -11.70
C PRO A 125 -0.26 1.27 -10.78
N ALA A 126 -1.06 2.19 -11.34
CA ALA A 126 -1.90 3.08 -10.54
C ALA A 126 -3.02 2.32 -9.80
N ILE A 127 -3.45 1.18 -10.34
CA ILE A 127 -4.42 0.29 -9.71
C ILE A 127 -3.70 -0.73 -8.82
N ARG A 128 -2.58 -1.28 -9.30
CA ARG A 128 -1.80 -2.29 -8.57
C ARG A 128 -1.29 -1.79 -7.23
N TYR A 129 -0.83 -0.53 -7.16
CA TYR A 129 -0.26 0.08 -5.97
C TYR A 129 -1.13 1.20 -5.40
N ALA A 130 -2.45 1.12 -5.61
CA ALA A 130 -3.36 2.22 -5.28
C ALA A 130 -3.29 2.64 -3.80
N GLU A 131 -3.22 1.65 -2.89
CA GLU A 131 -3.16 1.89 -1.45
C GLU A 131 -1.83 2.54 -1.03
N GLU A 132 -0.71 2.03 -1.56
CA GLU A 132 0.61 2.53 -1.25
C GLU A 132 0.84 3.93 -1.85
N ILE A 133 0.35 4.18 -3.06
CA ILE A 133 0.36 5.50 -3.70
C ILE A 133 -0.42 6.51 -2.85
N ALA A 134 -1.57 6.10 -2.30
CA ALA A 134 -2.35 6.95 -1.40
C ALA A 134 -1.59 7.25 -0.10
N GLU A 135 -0.91 6.26 0.49
CA GLU A 135 -0.06 6.44 1.67
C GLU A 135 1.11 7.40 1.40
N ILE A 136 1.82 7.22 0.28
CA ILE A 136 2.94 8.09 -0.14
C ILE A 136 2.46 9.55 -0.27
N ARG A 137 1.30 9.78 -0.89
CA ARG A 137 0.70 11.13 -1.02
C ARG A 137 0.28 11.71 0.32
N ARG A 138 -0.29 10.89 1.21
CA ARG A 138 -0.69 11.31 2.56
C ARG A 138 0.52 11.78 3.38
N ASN A 139 1.67 11.17 3.16
CA ASN A 139 2.95 11.56 3.75
C ASN A 139 3.59 12.78 3.05
N GLY A 140 2.88 13.46 2.14
CA GLY A 140 3.32 14.70 1.49
C GLY A 140 4.24 14.51 0.28
N SER A 141 4.46 13.27 -0.14
CA SER A 141 5.36 12.96 -1.26
C SER A 141 4.68 13.08 -2.61
N LYS A 142 5.41 13.62 -3.58
CA LYS A 142 4.97 13.68 -4.97
C LYS A 142 5.22 12.33 -5.62
N ILE A 143 4.17 11.75 -6.18
CA ILE A 143 4.20 10.49 -6.91
C ILE A 143 3.23 10.57 -8.11
N SER A 144 3.70 10.08 -9.24
CA SER A 144 3.02 9.97 -10.54
C SER A 144 2.56 8.50 -10.71
N PRO A 145 1.29 8.17 -10.40
CA PRO A 145 0.78 6.78 -10.40
C PRO A 145 1.05 6.05 -11.72
N GLU A 146 0.92 6.75 -12.84
CA GLU A 146 1.12 6.25 -14.19
C GLU A 146 2.59 5.95 -14.53
N LYS A 147 3.54 6.46 -13.73
CA LYS A 147 4.99 6.25 -13.91
C LYS A 147 5.57 5.30 -12.88
N VAL A 148 4.76 4.81 -11.93
CA VAL A 148 5.21 3.85 -10.93
C VAL A 148 5.60 2.55 -11.63
N VAL A 149 6.83 2.13 -11.39
CA VAL A 149 7.35 0.84 -11.85
C VAL A 149 7.02 -0.22 -10.80
N ARG A 150 7.36 0.07 -9.55
CA ARG A 150 7.14 -0.84 -8.42
C ARG A 150 7.10 -0.07 -7.11
N VAL A 151 6.26 -0.54 -6.19
CA VAL A 151 6.25 -0.13 -4.79
C VAL A 151 6.53 -1.35 -3.94
N GLY A 152 7.25 -1.13 -2.84
CA GLY A 152 7.60 -2.15 -1.87
C GLY A 152 7.67 -1.54 -0.48
N ARG A 153 8.04 -2.36 0.50
CA ARG A 153 8.22 -1.92 1.87
C ARG A 153 9.63 -2.29 2.31
N HIS A 154 10.40 -1.29 2.70
CA HIS A 154 11.74 -1.50 3.21
C HIS A 154 11.70 -2.39 4.45
N TRP A 155 12.77 -3.14 4.74
CA TRP A 155 12.84 -4.02 5.92
C TRP A 155 12.62 -3.27 7.25
N GLN A 156 12.86 -1.96 7.28
CA GLN A 156 12.58 -1.08 8.42
C GLN A 156 11.11 -0.62 8.51
N GLY A 157 10.25 -1.06 7.58
CA GLY A 157 8.81 -0.87 7.62
C GLY A 157 8.26 0.34 6.89
N HIS A 158 9.08 1.22 6.31
CA HIS A 158 8.60 2.37 5.51
C HIS A 158 8.41 1.99 4.03
N LEU A 159 7.55 2.72 3.33
CA LEU A 159 7.33 2.51 1.89
C LEU A 159 8.52 2.98 1.06
N ILE A 160 8.81 2.22 0.02
CA ILE A 160 9.81 2.54 -1.00
C ILE A 160 9.20 2.39 -2.38
N TRP A 161 9.54 3.26 -3.31
CA TRP A 161 9.02 3.16 -4.68
C TRP A 161 10.04 3.56 -5.73
N LEU A 162 9.83 3.02 -6.91
CA LEU A 162 10.56 3.35 -8.13
C LEU A 162 9.57 3.89 -9.16
N GLU A 163 9.88 5.05 -9.72
CA GLU A 163 9.23 5.57 -10.93
C GLU A 163 10.16 5.42 -12.14
N GLU A 164 9.59 5.58 -13.34
CA GLU A 164 10.35 5.58 -14.59
C GLU A 164 11.51 6.59 -14.55
N GLY A 165 11.28 7.80 -14.01
CA GLY A 165 12.30 8.83 -13.84
C GLY A 165 12.89 9.35 -15.15
N ASP A 166 14.16 9.78 -15.12
CA ASP A 166 14.91 10.21 -16.30
C ASP A 166 16.36 9.70 -16.26
N ARG A 167 17.04 9.67 -17.41
CA ARG A 167 18.38 9.04 -17.52
C ARG A 167 19.50 9.79 -16.78
N TYR A 168 19.31 11.07 -16.48
CA TYR A 168 20.35 11.96 -15.96
C TYR A 168 20.28 12.12 -14.45
N THR A 169 19.08 12.11 -13.86
CA THR A 169 18.90 12.46 -12.44
C THR A 169 18.52 11.29 -11.54
N ALA A 170 17.43 10.56 -11.84
CA ALA A 170 16.87 9.59 -10.91
C ALA A 170 15.90 8.58 -11.53
N GLY A 171 15.58 7.52 -10.78
CA GLY A 171 14.57 6.53 -11.12
C GLY A 171 15.08 5.43 -12.06
N ARG A 172 14.15 4.62 -12.59
CA ARG A 172 14.48 3.43 -13.39
C ARG A 172 15.36 3.77 -14.59
N ALA A 173 15.05 4.83 -15.34
CA ALA A 173 15.81 5.26 -16.50
C ALA A 173 17.25 5.66 -16.17
N HIS A 174 17.50 6.18 -14.97
CA HIS A 174 18.84 6.49 -14.48
C HIS A 174 19.60 5.22 -14.08
N ILE A 175 18.93 4.28 -13.41
CA ILE A 175 19.49 2.99 -12.98
C ILE A 175 19.81 2.11 -14.20
N LEU A 176 19.00 2.15 -15.25
CA LEU A 176 19.14 1.31 -16.45
C LEU A 176 19.72 2.07 -17.65
N ARG A 177 20.45 3.16 -17.42
CA ARG A 177 21.21 3.81 -18.51
C ARG A 177 22.35 2.89 -18.96
N GLU A 178 22.72 2.97 -20.24
CA GLU A 178 23.68 2.08 -20.91
C GLU A 178 24.95 1.77 -20.09
N ASN A 179 25.69 2.81 -19.68
CA ASN A 179 26.90 2.62 -18.86
C ASN A 179 26.62 1.93 -17.51
N ARG A 180 25.45 2.17 -16.91
CA ARG A 180 25.09 1.55 -15.62
C ARG A 180 24.70 0.08 -15.80
N VAL A 181 23.99 -0.24 -16.87
CA VAL A 181 23.68 -1.63 -17.23
C VAL A 181 24.98 -2.41 -17.44
N GLY A 182 25.94 -1.87 -18.20
CA GLY A 182 27.26 -2.48 -18.35
C GLY A 182 27.95 -2.78 -17.01
N ASN A 183 27.93 -1.85 -16.05
CA ASN A 183 28.49 -2.09 -14.73
C ASN A 183 27.80 -3.24 -13.98
N PHE A 184 26.47 -3.37 -14.08
CA PHE A 184 25.73 -4.49 -13.46
C PHE A 184 26.06 -5.82 -14.14
N GLU A 185 26.13 -5.84 -15.47
CA GLU A 185 26.48 -7.03 -16.23
C GLU A 185 27.90 -7.52 -15.92
N GLU A 186 28.86 -6.60 -15.76
CA GLU A 186 30.24 -6.91 -15.34
C GLU A 186 30.31 -7.64 -14.00
N VAL A 187 29.39 -7.35 -13.08
CA VAL A 187 29.31 -8.05 -11.79
C VAL A 187 28.45 -9.31 -11.82
N GLY A 188 27.85 -9.62 -12.98
CA GLY A 188 27.06 -10.82 -13.23
C GLY A 188 25.55 -10.64 -13.06
N LEU A 189 25.06 -9.40 -13.00
CA LEU A 189 23.64 -9.08 -12.83
C LEU A 189 23.05 -8.55 -14.14
N PRO A 190 22.25 -9.35 -14.89
CA PRO A 190 21.69 -8.91 -16.17
C PRO A 190 20.61 -7.83 -15.96
N GLU A 191 20.44 -6.94 -16.94
CA GLU A 191 19.49 -5.81 -16.89
C GLU A 191 18.09 -6.22 -16.38
N THR A 192 17.59 -7.36 -16.86
CA THR A 192 16.26 -7.89 -16.53
C THR A 192 16.08 -8.25 -15.06
N GLN A 193 17.16 -8.46 -14.30
CA GLN A 193 17.14 -8.82 -12.88
C GLN A 193 17.47 -7.64 -11.97
N VAL A 194 17.95 -6.51 -12.51
CA VAL A 194 18.44 -5.38 -11.71
C VAL A 194 17.35 -4.83 -10.78
N ILE A 195 16.15 -4.56 -11.30
CA ILE A 195 15.06 -3.98 -10.51
C ILE A 195 14.56 -4.98 -9.45
N ASP A 196 14.39 -6.24 -9.81
CA ASP A 196 13.93 -7.26 -8.84
C ASP A 196 14.95 -7.46 -7.71
N THR A 197 16.24 -7.47 -8.04
CA THR A 197 17.32 -7.56 -7.05
C THR A 197 17.34 -6.35 -6.12
N ILE A 198 17.15 -5.13 -6.66
CA ILE A 198 17.07 -3.91 -5.84
C ILE A 198 15.95 -4.02 -4.81
N PHE A 199 14.75 -4.44 -5.23
CA PHE A 199 13.62 -4.60 -4.31
C PHE A 199 13.84 -5.74 -3.31
N GLU A 200 14.40 -6.87 -3.74
CA GLU A 200 14.73 -7.98 -2.84
C GLU A 200 15.68 -7.52 -1.73
N LEU A 201 16.69 -6.71 -2.06
CA LEU A 201 17.65 -6.18 -1.10
C LEU A 201 17.04 -5.17 -0.14
N LEU A 202 16.22 -4.25 -0.64
CA LEU A 202 15.56 -3.28 0.22
C LEU A 202 14.50 -3.93 1.13
N GLU A 203 13.80 -4.96 0.65
CA GLU A 203 12.74 -5.64 1.40
C GLU A 203 13.30 -6.65 2.42
N ASN A 204 14.40 -7.34 2.11
CA ASN A 204 14.88 -8.49 2.88
C ASN A 204 16.38 -8.45 3.25
N GLY A 205 17.17 -7.59 2.61
CA GLY A 205 18.61 -7.57 2.76
C GLY A 205 19.05 -6.86 4.04
N PRO A 206 19.97 -7.44 4.83
CA PRO A 206 20.63 -6.68 5.88
C PRO A 206 21.56 -5.64 5.26
N ILE A 207 21.51 -4.40 5.77
CA ILE A 207 22.41 -3.33 5.35
C ILE A 207 23.83 -3.64 5.85
N ALA A 208 24.79 -3.77 4.93
CA ALA A 208 26.20 -3.99 5.24
C ALA A 208 26.93 -2.68 5.62
N GLY A 209 26.43 -1.54 5.14
CA GLY A 209 26.93 -0.22 5.51
C GLY A 209 26.37 0.88 4.61
N TYR A 210 27.04 2.03 4.59
CA TYR A 210 26.60 3.22 3.86
C TYR A 210 27.73 3.85 3.05
N CYS A 211 27.45 4.27 1.83
CA CYS A 211 28.37 5.02 0.96
C CYS A 211 27.81 6.40 0.60
N GLY A 212 28.66 7.33 0.18
CA GLY A 212 28.22 8.68 -0.21
C GLY A 212 27.58 9.44 0.95
N GLU A 213 26.46 10.10 0.68
CA GLU A 213 25.61 10.76 1.70
C GLU A 213 24.58 9.76 2.24
N ASP A 214 23.79 9.15 1.34
CA ASP A 214 22.61 8.34 1.69
C ASP A 214 22.57 6.94 1.06
N GLY A 215 23.65 6.48 0.41
CA GLY A 215 23.63 5.17 -0.26
C GLY A 215 23.70 4.02 0.74
N GLU A 216 22.66 3.21 0.83
CA GLU A 216 22.67 1.94 1.55
C GLU A 216 23.45 0.90 0.75
N VAL A 217 24.35 0.18 1.41
CA VAL A 217 25.19 -0.83 0.77
C VAL A 217 24.78 -2.21 1.25
N TYR A 218 24.54 -3.09 0.28
CA TYR A 218 24.16 -4.48 0.48
C TYR A 218 25.26 -5.40 -0.03
N GLU A 219 25.54 -6.46 0.72
CA GLU A 219 26.43 -7.53 0.28
C GLU A 219 25.62 -8.73 -0.19
N ILE A 220 25.88 -9.17 -1.42
CA ILE A 220 25.18 -10.29 -2.05
C ILE A 220 26.16 -11.23 -2.72
N GLU A 221 25.73 -12.47 -2.93
CA GLU A 221 26.47 -13.44 -3.72
C GLU A 221 25.86 -13.53 -5.13
N ILE A 222 26.62 -13.14 -6.15
CA ILE A 222 26.24 -13.32 -7.55
C ILE A 222 27.23 -14.30 -8.19
N ASN A 223 26.73 -15.40 -8.75
CA ASN A 223 27.56 -16.43 -9.38
C ASN A 223 28.68 -16.94 -8.46
N LYS A 224 28.39 -17.18 -7.17
CA LYS A 224 29.35 -17.60 -6.13
C LYS A 224 30.44 -16.60 -5.80
N ASN A 225 30.29 -15.34 -6.22
CA ASN A 225 31.23 -14.29 -5.90
C ASN A 225 30.54 -13.20 -5.06
N PRO A 226 31.17 -12.74 -3.97
CA PRO A 226 30.64 -11.62 -3.21
C PRO A 226 30.67 -10.35 -4.07
N ARG A 227 29.58 -9.58 -3.97
CA ARG A 227 29.36 -8.29 -4.63
C ARG A 227 28.76 -7.31 -3.63
N ARG A 228 29.00 -6.03 -3.88
CA ARG A 228 28.31 -4.94 -3.19
C ARG A 228 27.42 -4.20 -4.15
N ILE A 229 26.20 -3.92 -3.74
CA ILE A 229 25.28 -3.02 -4.45
C ILE A 229 24.98 -1.85 -3.53
N ALA A 230 25.22 -0.64 -4.02
CA ALA A 230 24.76 0.60 -3.39
C ALA A 230 23.39 0.96 -3.95
N ILE A 231 22.45 1.28 -3.07
CA ILE A 231 21.10 1.73 -3.41
C ILE A 231 20.88 3.06 -2.67
N VAL A 232 20.55 4.10 -3.42
CA VAL A 232 20.26 5.42 -2.84
C VAL A 232 18.76 5.61 -2.79
N VAL A 233 18.23 5.66 -1.58
CA VAL A 233 16.82 5.93 -1.28
C VAL A 233 16.75 7.31 -0.62
N SER A 234 15.96 8.22 -1.17
CA SER A 234 15.75 9.51 -0.51
C SER A 234 14.85 9.35 0.71
N ASP A 235 14.88 10.33 1.63
CA ASP A 235 14.17 10.27 2.91
C ASP A 235 12.67 9.99 2.82
N ASN A 236 12.07 10.32 1.68
CA ASN A 236 10.67 10.05 1.44
C ASN A 236 10.36 8.60 1.01
N GLY A 237 11.36 7.80 0.63
CA GLY A 237 11.21 6.42 0.13
C GLY A 237 11.45 6.26 -1.38
N PHE A 238 11.71 7.33 -2.12
CA PHE A 238 11.96 7.25 -3.57
C PHE A 238 13.35 6.68 -3.87
N ILE A 239 13.41 5.68 -4.74
CA ILE A 239 14.67 5.08 -5.20
C ILE A 239 15.28 5.96 -6.29
N VAL A 240 16.37 6.64 -5.94
CA VAL A 240 17.04 7.62 -6.79
C VAL A 240 17.98 6.92 -7.79
N THR A 241 18.88 6.08 -7.29
CA THR A 241 19.89 5.41 -8.11
C THR A 241 20.35 4.11 -7.45
N SER A 242 21.00 3.25 -8.22
CA SER A 242 21.63 2.02 -7.73
C SER A 242 22.83 1.69 -8.60
N TYR A 243 23.86 1.09 -7.99
CA TYR A 243 25.07 0.68 -8.69
C TYR A 243 25.94 -0.33 -7.94
N PRO A 244 26.71 -1.15 -8.67
CA PRO A 244 27.71 -2.00 -8.05
C PRO A 244 28.86 -1.18 -7.44
N LEU A 245 29.36 -1.65 -6.30
CA LEU A 245 30.56 -1.16 -5.64
C LEU A 245 31.64 -2.24 -5.62
N SER A 246 32.90 -1.81 -5.58
CA SER A 246 34.01 -2.71 -5.32
C SER A 246 34.00 -3.15 -3.86
N LEU A 247 34.42 -4.39 -3.58
CA LEU A 247 34.60 -4.88 -2.21
C LEU A 247 35.67 -4.09 -1.44
N ASN A 248 36.58 -3.44 -2.15
CA ASN A 248 37.62 -2.59 -1.57
C ASN A 248 37.14 -1.16 -1.28
N ASP A 249 35.95 -0.78 -1.76
CA ASP A 249 35.41 0.55 -1.49
C ASP A 249 35.07 0.68 -0.01
N LYS A 250 35.44 1.84 0.56
CA LYS A 250 35.16 2.13 1.97
C LYS A 250 33.67 2.35 2.16
N ILE A 251 33.09 1.58 3.07
CA ILE A 251 31.71 1.76 3.53
C ILE A 251 31.72 2.23 4.99
N ARG A 252 30.75 3.07 5.34
CA ARG A 252 30.54 3.55 6.71
C ARG A 252 29.62 2.58 7.45
N PRO A 253 29.83 2.33 8.75
CA PRO A 253 28.95 1.45 9.52
C PRO A 253 27.60 2.10 9.86
N HIS A 254 27.53 3.44 9.83
CA HIS A 254 26.34 4.20 10.17
C HIS A 254 26.06 5.26 9.08
N ARG A 255 24.77 5.59 8.92
CA ARG A 255 24.30 6.58 7.94
C ARG A 255 24.79 7.99 8.28
N GLU A 256 24.62 8.38 9.54
CA GLU A 256 25.05 9.69 10.04
C GLU A 256 26.56 9.74 10.26
N ARG A 257 27.18 10.85 9.88
CA ARG A 257 28.55 11.19 10.33
C ARG A 257 28.44 11.73 11.75
N LYS A 258 28.85 10.93 12.74
CA LYS A 258 29.16 11.44 14.08
C LYS A 258 30.46 12.23 14.06
#